data_AF-A0A846BSM5-F1
#
_entry.id   AF-A0A846BSM5-F1
#
_cell.length_a   1.000
_cell.length_b   1.000
_cell.length_c   1.000
_cell.angle_alpha   90.00
_cell.angle_beta   90.00
_cell.angle_gamma   90.00
#
_symmetry.space_group_name_H-M   'P 1'
#
loop_
_entity.id
_entity.type
_entity.pdbx_description
1 polymer ?
#
loop_
_entity_poly.entity_id
_entity_poly.type
_entity_poly.pdbx_seq_one_letter_code
_entity_poly.pdbx_strand_id
1 'polypeptide(L)' 'MSTPIAELLPVITALSPADKLRLVQLVLTQLVQEEPIEVPEAQQPPPFDPRPFFGISHQPKQVIDDYLASTREGWL' A
#
# COMPACT_ATOMS: atom_id res chain seq x y z
N MET A 1 26.17 7.89 17.91
CA MET A 1 26.64 8.97 17.02
C MET A 1 25.68 9.01 15.85
N SER A 2 24.76 9.98 15.81
CA SER A 2 23.77 10.08 14.74
C SER A 2 24.45 10.67 13.51
N THR A 3 24.55 9.90 12.42
CA THR A 3 24.99 10.41 11.13
C THR A 3 24.00 11.48 10.67
N PRO A 4 24.45 12.71 10.38
CA PRO A 4 23.56 13.76 9.95
C PRO A 4 22.89 13.39 8.62
N ILE A 5 21.58 13.63 8.50
CA ILE A 5 20.80 13.32 7.30
C ILE A 5 21.43 13.85 6.01
N ALA A 6 22.13 14.98 6.10
CA ALA A 6 22.86 15.59 4.98
C ALA A 6 23.92 14.66 4.36
N GLU A 7 24.53 13.78 5.15
CA GLU A 7 25.54 12.81 4.67
C GLU A 7 24.90 11.58 4.01
N LEU A 8 23.62 11.31 4.27
CA LEU A 8 22.86 10.19 3.68
C LEU A 8 22.24 10.56 2.33
N LEU A 9 21.95 11.84 2.09
CA LEU A 9 21.34 12.31 0.84
C LEU A 9 22.11 11.87 -0.42
N PRO A 10 23.45 12.00 -0.51
CA PRO A 10 24.21 11.55 -1.69
C PRO A 10 24.12 10.04 -1.93
N VAL A 11 24.03 9.24 -0.85
CA VAL A 11 23.89 7.78 -0.94
C VAL A 11 22.50 7.43 -1.47
N ILE A 12 21.46 8.11 -0.97
CA ILE A 12 20.07 7.90 -1.40
C ILE A 12 19.87 8.35 -2.85
N THR A 13 20.49 9.46 -3.30
CA THR A 13 20.34 9.92 -4.68
C THR A 13 21.00 8.99 -5.69
N ALA A 14 22.08 8.30 -5.31
CA ALA A 14 22.77 7.31 -6.13
C ALA A 14 21.99 5.99 -6.29
N LEU A 15 21.00 5.72 -5.44
CA LEU A 15 20.16 4.53 -5.55
C LEU A 15 19.31 4.51 -6.83
N SER A 16 19.01 3.31 -7.31
CA SER A 16 18.04 3.11 -8.38
C SER A 16 16.65 3.58 -7.95
N PRO A 17 15.74 3.89 -8.89
CA PRO A 17 14.36 4.24 -8.55
C PRO A 17 13.65 3.16 -7.71
N ALA A 18 13.90 1.87 -7.98
CA ALA A 18 13.33 0.76 -7.23
C ALA A 18 13.84 0.71 -5.78
N ASP A 19 15.14 0.94 -5.59
CA ASP A 19 15.75 0.93 -4.25
C ASP A 19 15.29 2.13 -3.41
N LYS A 20 15.08 3.29 -4.05
CA LYS A 20 14.49 4.46 -3.40
C LYS A 20 13.08 4.16 -2.89
N LEU A 21 12.25 3.53 -3.73
CA LEU A 21 10.91 3.10 -3.32
C LEU A 21 10.97 2.08 -2.17
N ARG A 22 11.92 1.14 -2.23
CA ARG A 22 12.10 0.16 -1.15
C ARG A 22 12.53 0.81 0.16
N LEU A 23 13.41 1.81 0.12
CA LEU A 23 13.81 2.58 1.29
C LEU A 23 12.63 3.33 1.89
N VAL A 24 11.81 3.99 1.07
CA VAL A 24 10.58 4.66 1.53
C VAL A 24 9.63 3.67 2.21
N GLN A 25 9.41 2.49 1.61
CA GLN A 25 8.57 1.45 2.22
C GLN A 25 9.09 1.02 3.60
N LEU A 26 10.41 0.83 3.74
CA LEU A 26 11.02 0.45 5.01
C LEU A 26 10.85 1.54 6.07
N VAL A 27 11.08 2.80 5.72
CA VAL A 27 10.89 3.94 6.64
C VAL A 27 9.44 4.03 7.09
N LEU A 28 8.48 3.94 6.16
CA LEU A 28 7.06 3.96 6.50
C LEU A 28 6.66 2.78 7.39
N THR A 29 7.20 1.59 7.13
CA THR A 29 6.94 0.40 7.96
C THR A 29 7.47 0.58 9.38
N GLN A 30 8.66 1.19 9.53
CA GLN A 30 9.25 1.48 10.84
C GLN A 30 8.43 2.52 11.60
N LEU A 31 8.00 3.59 10.94
CA LEU A 31 7.17 4.63 11.57
C LEU A 31 5.84 4.06 12.10
N VAL A 32 5.19 3.16 11.35
CA VAL A 32 3.97 2.47 11.80
C VAL A 32 4.22 1.60 13.04
N GLN A 33 5.43 1.06 13.22
CA GLN A 33 5.79 0.25 14.38
C GLN A 33 6.19 1.10 15.61
N GLU A 34 6.82 2.25 15.38
CA GLU A 34 7.29 3.16 16.45
C GLU A 34 6.15 3.98 17.05
N GLU A 35 5.25 4.49 16.20
CA GLU A 35 4.03 5.15 16.60
C GLU A 35 2.86 4.37 16.00
N PRO A 36 2.37 3.32 16.70
CA PRO A 36 1.18 2.62 16.26
C PRO A 36 0.03 3.62 16.29
N ILE A 37 -0.28 4.17 15.12
CA ILE A 37 -1.56 4.82 14.88
C ILE A 37 -2.56 3.71 15.20
N GLU A 38 -3.40 3.92 16.22
CA GLU A 38 -4.61 3.13 16.39
C GLU A 38 -5.45 3.42 15.15
N VAL A 39 -5.17 2.69 14.07
CA VAL A 39 -6.06 2.63 12.93
C VAL A 39 -7.28 1.96 13.55
N PRO A 40 -8.41 2.67 13.75
CA PRO A 40 -9.65 1.97 14.06
C PRO A 40 -9.76 0.87 13.02
N GLU A 41 -10.11 -0.36 13.38
CA GLU A 41 -10.21 -1.50 12.46
C GLU A 41 -11.08 -1.12 11.26
N ALA A 42 -10.49 -0.41 10.30
CA ALA A 42 -11.03 -0.14 9.00
C ALA A 42 -10.89 -1.51 8.40
N GLN A 43 -12.00 -2.25 8.46
CA GLN A 43 -12.18 -3.59 7.93
C GLN A 43 -11.24 -3.71 6.74
N GLN A 44 -10.13 -4.43 6.93
CA GLN A 44 -9.17 -4.56 5.85
C GLN A 44 -9.97 -5.05 4.66
N PRO A 45 -10.02 -4.30 3.54
CA PRO A 45 -10.82 -4.74 2.42
C PRO A 45 -10.34 -6.14 2.07
N PRO A 46 -11.27 -7.07 1.80
CA PRO A 46 -10.89 -8.44 1.49
C PRO A 46 -9.83 -8.42 0.39
N PRO A 47 -8.80 -9.30 0.46
CA PRO A 47 -7.77 -9.37 -0.57
C PRO A 47 -8.41 -9.42 -1.95
N PHE A 48 -7.89 -8.63 -2.89
CA PHE A 48 -8.41 -8.59 -4.25
C PHE A 48 -8.33 -9.99 -4.89
N ASP A 49 -9.48 -10.57 -5.23
CA ASP A 49 -9.56 -11.82 -5.97
C ASP A 49 -9.70 -11.49 -7.47
N PRO A 50 -8.69 -11.79 -8.32
CA PRO A 50 -8.73 -11.50 -9.74
C PRO A 50 -9.66 -12.45 -10.50
N ARG A 51 -9.91 -13.67 -10.00
CA ARG A 51 -10.67 -14.73 -10.70
C ARG A 51 -12.03 -14.28 -11.26
N PRO A 52 -12.87 -13.52 -10.52
CA PRO A 52 -14.14 -13.02 -11.03
C PRO A 52 -14.02 -11.97 -12.15
N PHE A 53 -12.87 -11.30 -12.30
CA PHE A 53 -12.66 -10.25 -13.31
C PHE A 53 -12.08 -10.77 -14.63
N PHE A 54 -11.36 -11.90 -14.59
CA PHE A 54 -10.64 -12.45 -15.76
C PHE A 54 -11.33 -13.67 -16.41
N GLY A 55 -12.65 -13.81 -16.21
CA GLY A 55 -13.50 -14.70 -17.02
C GLY A 55 -13.36 -16.21 -16.76
N ILE A 56 -12.65 -16.63 -15.71
CA ILE A 56 -12.51 -18.06 -15.35
C ILE A 56 -13.79 -18.56 -14.66
N SER A 57 -14.49 -17.67 -13.97
CA SER A 57 -15.79 -17.90 -13.34
C SER A 57 -16.78 -16.88 -13.91
N HIS A 58 -17.90 -17.35 -14.48
CA HIS A 58 -19.00 -16.48 -14.93
C HIS A 58 -19.74 -15.91 -13.72
N GLN A 59 -19.16 -14.92 -13.05
CA GLN A 59 -19.88 -14.16 -12.06
C GLN A 59 -20.82 -13.15 -12.75
N PRO A 60 -22.04 -12.95 -12.23
CA PRO A 60 -22.92 -11.90 -12.69
C PRO A 60 -22.22 -10.54 -12.57
N LYS A 61 -22.35 -9.70 -13.61
CA LYS A 61 -21.80 -8.35 -13.66
C LYS A 61 -22.12 -7.52 -12.40
N GLN A 62 -23.30 -7.74 -11.82
CA GLN A 62 -23.75 -7.05 -10.62
C GLN A 62 -22.84 -7.27 -9.41
N VAL A 63 -22.27 -8.47 -9.24
CA VAL A 63 -21.32 -8.77 -8.15
C VAL A 63 -20.01 -7.99 -8.31
N ILE A 64 -19.58 -7.81 -9.56
CA ILE A 64 -18.38 -7.03 -9.92
C ILE A 64 -18.63 -5.54 -9.66
N ASP A 65 -19.78 -5.03 -10.10
CA ASP A 65 -20.18 -3.63 -9.93
C ASP A 65 -20.32 -3.27 -8.44
N ASP A 66 -20.90 -4.16 -7.62
CA ASP A 66 -21.04 -3.99 -6.16
C ASP A 66 -19.67 -3.97 -5.43
N TYR A 67 -18.73 -4.80 -5.87
CA TYR A 67 -17.35 -4.79 -5.34
C TYR A 67 -16.61 -3.49 -5.67
N LEU A 68 -16.74 -2.99 -6.91
CA LEU A 68 -16.12 -1.75 -7.34
C LEU A 68 -16.76 -0.52 -6.66
N ALA A 69 -18.06 -0.57 -6.36
CA ALA A 69 -18.74 0.48 -5.61
C ALA A 69 -18.27 0.54 -4.15
N SER A 70 -18.23 -0.60 -3.45
CA SER A 70 -17.84 -0.67 -2.04
C SER A 70 -16.37 -0.32 -1.78
N THR A 71 -15.48 -0.61 -2.74
CA THR A 71 -14.05 -0.24 -2.63
C THR A 71 -13.77 1.24 -2.92
N ARG A 72 -14.70 1.97 -3.56
CA ARG A 72 -14.54 3.39 -3.92
C ARG A 72 -14.88 4.34 -2.77
N GLU A 73 -15.69 3.90 -1.80
CA GLU A 73 -16.16 4.73 -0.68
C GLU A 73 -15.04 5.14 0.31
N GLY A 74 -13.86 4.51 0.25
CA GLY A 74 -12.69 4.88 1.06
C GLY A 74 -11.70 5.85 0.42
N TRP A 75 -11.98 6.39 -0.77
CA TRP A 75 -11.04 7.21 -1.56
C TRP A 75 -11.45 8.70 -1.69
N LEU A 76 -12.53 9.13 -1.03
CA LEU A 76 -12.97 10.54 -0.92
C LEU A 76 -12.76 11.05 0.51
#